data_AF-A0A0M4H4B6-F1
#
_entry.id   AF-A0A0M4H4B6-F1
#
_cell.length_a   1.000
_cell.length_b   1.000
_cell.length_c   1.000
_cell.angle_alpha   90.00
_cell.angle_beta   90.00
_cell.angle_gamma   90.00
#
_symmetry.space_group_name_H-M   'P 1'
#
loop_
_entity.id
_entity.type
_entity.pdbx_description
1 polymer ?
#
loop_
_entity_poly.entity_id
_entity_poly.type
_entity_poly.pdbx_seq_one_letter_code
_entity_poly.pdbx_strand_id
1 'polypeptide(L)'
;MLISFDMRECLYFFCFIFFSFTFCCFMLFASSILGGKSSSRHKHTPFESGIISVGNTCLHFSVKFYLVAMFFVIFDVEALYLYIWSVSITETGWVGFFEAFIFIMFLLLSLFYLIRIKALDWAYK
;
A
#
# COMPACT_ATOMS: atom_id res chain seq x y z
N MET A 1 7.35 -30.11 -4.91
CA MET A 1 8.08 -30.92 -3.89
C MET A 1 9.56 -30.62 -4.08
N LEU A 2 10.27 -29.80 -3.31
CA LEU A 2 10.16 -29.37 -1.92
C LEU A 2 10.26 -27.84 -1.84
N ILE A 3 9.29 -27.18 -1.23
CA ILE A 3 9.57 -25.94 -0.51
C ILE A 3 10.19 -26.40 0.80
N SER A 4 11.47 -26.78 0.78
CA SER A 4 12.24 -26.88 2.01
C SER A 4 12.48 -25.44 2.45
N PHE A 5 11.52 -24.88 3.20
CA PHE A 5 11.70 -23.64 3.94
C PHE A 5 12.84 -23.90 4.93
N ASP A 6 14.07 -23.66 4.48
CA ASP A 6 15.24 -23.84 5.33
C ASP A 6 15.17 -22.75 6.40
N MET A 7 15.22 -23.15 7.67
CA MET A 7 15.17 -22.22 8.80
C MET A 7 16.26 -21.14 8.70
N ARG A 8 17.35 -21.38 7.96
CA ARG A 8 18.38 -20.38 7.68
C ARG A 8 17.88 -19.25 6.79
N GLU A 9 17.06 -19.50 5.78
CA GLU A 9 16.54 -18.44 4.91
C GLU A 9 15.58 -17.51 5.66
N CYS A 10 14.72 -18.08 6.51
CA CYS A 10 13.91 -17.28 7.44
C CYS A 10 14.79 -16.44 8.36
N LEU A 11 15.83 -17.05 8.93
CA LEU A 11 16.77 -16.37 9.82
C LEU A 11 17.47 -15.20 9.10
N TYR A 12 17.95 -15.40 7.87
CA TYR A 12 18.56 -14.32 7.08
C TYR A 12 17.57 -13.19 6.78
N PHE A 13 16.32 -13.52 6.43
CA PHE A 13 15.29 -12.53 6.19
C PHE A 13 14.95 -11.71 7.44
N PHE A 14 14.78 -12.35 8.59
CA PHE A 14 14.54 -11.67 9.86
C PHE A 14 15.75 -10.81 10.28
N CYS A 15 16.97 -11.32 10.12
CA CYS A 15 18.20 -10.55 10.37
C CYS A 15 18.28 -9.32 9.46
N PHE A 16 17.92 -9.43 8.18
CA PHE A 16 17.90 -8.31 7.25
C PHE A 16 16.89 -7.24 7.65
N ILE A 17 15.65 -7.62 7.98
CA ILE A 17 14.63 -6.68 8.47
C ILE A 17 15.10 -5.98 9.75
N PHE A 18 15.65 -6.74 10.70
CA PHE A 18 16.14 -6.21 11.96
C PHE A 18 17.29 -5.23 11.76
N PHE A 19 18.24 -5.56 10.88
CA PHE A 19 19.35 -4.69 10.53
C PHE A 19 18.88 -3.40 9.85
N SER A 20 17.98 -3.50 8.87
CA SER A 20 17.39 -2.35 8.17
C SER A 20 16.66 -1.40 9.13
N PHE A 21 15.82 -1.96 10.02
CA PHE A 21 15.11 -1.18 11.03
C PHE A 21 16.07 -0.50 12.02
N THR A 22 17.06 -1.26 12.53
CA THR A 22 18.08 -0.72 13.45
C THR A 22 18.89 0.38 12.78
N PHE A 23 19.21 0.24 11.50
CA PHE A 23 19.96 1.23 10.75
C PHE A 23 19.16 2.53 10.55
N CYS A 24 17.87 2.43 10.19
CA CYS A 24 16.97 3.58 10.14
C CYS A 24 16.85 4.28 11.50
N CYS A 25 16.66 3.52 12.58
CA CYS A 25 16.62 4.07 13.93
C CYS A 25 17.95 4.72 14.34
N PHE A 26 19.08 4.10 13.98
CA PHE A 26 20.42 4.65 14.24
C PHE A 26 20.62 5.97 13.52
N MET A 27 20.20 6.09 12.25
CA MET A 27 20.27 7.35 11.51
C MET A 27 19.42 8.45 12.15
N LEU A 28 18.18 8.14 12.56
CA LEU A 28 17.31 9.09 13.26
C LEU A 28 17.89 9.51 14.62
N PHE A 29 18.46 8.55 15.36
CA PHE A 29 19.09 8.81 16.66
C PHE A 29 20.36 9.64 16.52
N ALA A 30 21.23 9.30 15.58
CA ALA A 30 22.42 10.07 15.26
C ALA A 30 22.06 11.49 14.81
N SER A 31 21.06 11.65 13.95
CA SER A 31 20.53 12.96 13.53
C SER A 31 20.00 13.76 14.72
N SER A 32 19.31 13.11 15.67
CA SER A 32 18.80 13.79 16.87
C SER A 32 19.87 14.21 17.87
N ILE A 33 21.03 13.52 17.92
CA ILE A 33 22.15 13.87 18.81
C ILE A 33 23.03 14.95 18.18
N LEU A 34 23.37 14.78 16.91
CA LEU A 34 24.24 15.70 16.16
C LEU A 34 23.49 16.96 15.70
N GLY A 35 22.17 16.90 15.59
CA GLY A 35 21.31 18.02 15.21
C GLY A 35 21.21 19.08 16.30
N GLY A 36 21.53 20.33 15.95
CA GLY A 36 21.37 21.48 16.85
C GLY A 36 19.93 21.66 17.30
N LYS A 37 19.67 21.54 18.60
CA LYS A 37 18.35 21.79 19.20
C LYS A 37 18.07 23.29 19.28
N SER A 38 17.61 23.89 18.19
CA SER A 38 17.06 25.25 18.22
C SER A 38 15.63 25.23 18.77
N SER A 39 15.38 25.97 19.85
CA SER A 39 14.06 26.16 20.46
C SER A 39 13.57 27.57 20.14
N SER A 40 12.88 27.73 19.00
CA SER A 40 12.25 29.00 18.61
C SER A 40 10.75 28.97 18.90
N ARG A 41 10.18 30.11 19.31
CA ARG A 41 8.77 30.27 19.71
C ARG A 41 7.77 29.81 18.63
N HIS A 42 8.15 29.85 17.35
CA HIS A 42 7.31 29.47 16.21
C HIS A 42 7.70 28.12 15.58
N LYS A 43 8.62 27.36 16.19
CA LYS A 43 9.06 26.07 15.65
C LYS A 43 7.98 24.98 15.76
N HIS A 44 7.08 25.11 16.73
CA HIS A 44 6.02 24.14 17.02
C HIS A 44 4.63 24.57 16.49
N THR A 45 4.55 25.68 15.76
CA THR A 45 3.30 26.13 15.14
C THR A 45 3.18 25.57 13.71
N PRO A 46 2.00 25.09 13.28
CA PRO A 46 1.77 24.67 11.91
C PRO A 46 2.15 25.76 10.91
N PHE A 47 2.74 25.37 9.78
CA PHE A 47 3.12 26.32 8.73
C PHE A 47 1.89 26.73 7.92
N GLU A 48 1.51 27.99 8.03
CA GLU A 48 0.35 28.57 7.32
C GLU A 48 0.75 29.84 6.56
N SER A 49 1.85 29.82 5.80
CA SER A 49 2.34 30.96 4.98
C SER A 49 2.48 32.30 5.72
N GLY A 50 2.74 32.28 7.03
CA GLY A 50 2.94 33.47 7.86
C GLY A 50 1.71 33.97 8.62
N ILE A 51 0.56 33.30 8.51
CA ILE A 51 -0.61 33.58 9.36
C ILE A 51 -0.69 32.60 10.53
N ILE A 52 -1.38 33.01 11.60
CA ILE A 52 -1.65 32.13 12.74
C ILE A 52 -2.72 31.12 12.28
N SER A 53 -2.44 29.82 12.45
CA SER A 53 -3.42 28.77 12.13
C SER A 53 -4.70 28.99 12.95
N VAL A 54 -5.79 29.34 12.29
CA VAL A 54 -7.11 29.54 12.90
C VAL A 54 -8.11 28.60 12.24
N GLY A 55 -8.69 27.69 13.02
CA GLY A 55 -9.73 26.79 12.54
C GLY A 55 -9.64 25.37 13.09
N ASN A 56 -10.76 24.66 12.99
CA ASN A 56 -10.86 23.23 13.32
C ASN A 56 -10.39 22.42 12.11
N THR A 57 -9.43 21.51 12.28
CA THR A 57 -8.83 20.67 11.22
C THR A 57 -9.77 19.55 10.73
N CYS A 58 -11.06 19.61 11.04
CA CYS A 58 -12.07 18.65 10.59
C CYS A 58 -12.44 18.91 9.13
N LEU A 59 -11.49 18.68 8.23
CA LEU A 59 -11.74 18.60 6.80
C LEU A 59 -12.50 17.29 6.52
N HIS A 60 -13.69 17.42 5.92
CA HIS A 60 -14.36 16.26 5.34
C HIS A 60 -13.53 15.78 4.15
N PHE A 61 -12.78 14.70 4.35
CA PHE A 61 -12.10 14.01 3.28
C PHE A 61 -13.14 13.49 2.27
N SER A 62 -12.90 13.76 1.00
CA SER A 62 -13.82 13.34 -0.06
C SER A 62 -13.96 11.81 -0.08
N VAL A 63 -15.19 11.31 -0.23
CA VAL A 63 -15.53 9.87 -0.33
C VAL A 63 -14.77 9.16 -1.46
N LYS A 64 -14.20 9.92 -2.41
CA LYS A 64 -13.40 9.40 -3.52
C LYS A 64 -12.21 8.55 -3.05
N PHE A 65 -11.55 8.90 -1.95
CA PHE A 65 -10.42 8.11 -1.42
C PHE A 65 -10.87 6.73 -0.92
N TYR A 66 -12.08 6.64 -0.37
CA TYR A 66 -12.65 5.38 0.09
C TYR A 66 -12.94 4.44 -1.08
N LEU A 67 -13.51 4.95 -2.18
CA LEU A 67 -13.81 4.14 -3.36
C LEU A 67 -12.54 3.51 -3.97
N VAL A 68 -11.45 4.29 -4.05
CA VAL A 68 -10.16 3.79 -4.55
C VAL A 68 -9.57 2.74 -3.60
N ALA A 69 -9.61 2.98 -2.28
CA ALA A 69 -9.11 2.02 -1.30
C ALA A 69 -9.90 0.70 -1.31
N MET A 70 -11.23 0.77 -1.37
CA MET A 70 -12.09 -0.41 -1.44
C MET A 70 -11.82 -1.22 -2.71
N PHE A 71 -11.69 -0.56 -3.86
CA PHE A 71 -11.34 -1.23 -5.11
C PHE A 71 -9.95 -1.86 -5.07
N PHE A 72 -8.95 -1.18 -4.49
CA PHE A 72 -7.60 -1.72 -4.34
C PHE A 72 -7.60 -3.02 -3.52
N VAL A 73 -8.32 -3.05 -2.39
CA VAL A 73 -8.43 -4.27 -1.56
C VAL A 73 -9.08 -5.42 -2.33
N ILE A 74 -10.16 -5.15 -3.07
CA ILE A 74 -10.82 -6.18 -3.89
C ILE A 74 -9.86 -6.69 -4.96
N PHE A 75 -9.20 -5.80 -5.70
CA PHE A 75 -8.26 -6.18 -6.75
C PHE A 75 -7.04 -6.96 -6.21
N ASP A 76 -6.57 -6.63 -5.01
CA ASP A 76 -5.46 -7.33 -4.35
C ASP A 76 -5.84 -8.78 -3.96
N VAL A 77 -7.04 -8.98 -3.42
CA VAL A 77 -7.57 -10.32 -3.12
C VAL A 77 -7.73 -11.16 -4.39
N GLU A 78 -8.17 -10.54 -5.49
CA GLU A 78 -8.32 -11.22 -6.77
C GLU A 78 -6.96 -11.62 -7.37
N ALA A 79 -5.96 -10.75 -7.26
CA ALA A 79 -4.59 -11.07 -7.66
C ALA A 79 -4.02 -12.25 -6.85
N LEU A 80 -4.34 -12.33 -5.56
CA LEU A 80 -3.97 -13.47 -4.72
C LEU A 80 -4.60 -14.78 -5.21
N TYR A 81 -5.86 -14.76 -5.65
CA TYR A 81 -6.51 -15.93 -6.24
C TYR A 81 -5.79 -16.40 -7.52
N LEU A 82 -5.46 -15.46 -8.42
CA LEU A 82 -4.71 -15.76 -9.63
C LEU A 82 -3.30 -16.30 -9.32
N TYR A 83 -2.67 -15.84 -8.24
CA TYR A 83 -1.38 -16.36 -7.81
C TYR A 83 -1.47 -17.83 -7.36
N ILE A 84 -2.47 -18.17 -6.53
CA ILE A 84 -2.69 -19.56 -6.08
C ILE A 84 -2.96 -20.48 -7.27
N TRP A 85 -3.80 -20.04 -8.21
CA TRP A 85 -4.05 -20.77 -9.44
C TRP A 85 -2.77 -20.94 -10.28
N SER A 86 -1.98 -19.88 -10.45
CA SER A 86 -0.72 -19.90 -11.20
C SER A 86 0.29 -20.92 -10.65
N VAL A 87 0.40 -21.02 -9.31
CA VAL A 87 1.27 -22.01 -8.65
C VAL A 87 0.78 -23.45 -8.88
N SER A 88 -0.52 -23.66 -9.08
CA SER A 88 -1.16 -24.98 -9.27
C SER A 88 -1.57 -25.28 -10.71
N ILE A 89 -1.01 -24.56 -11.69
CA ILE A 89 -1.39 -24.68 -13.10
C ILE A 89 -1.16 -26.09 -13.68
N THR A 90 -0.19 -26.83 -13.14
CA THR A 90 0.14 -28.19 -13.57
C THR A 90 -0.93 -29.22 -13.19
N GLU A 91 -1.66 -28.98 -12.10
CA GLU A 91 -2.67 -29.90 -11.58
C GLU A 91 -4.08 -29.60 -12.13
N THR A 92 -4.37 -28.32 -12.39
CA THR A 92 -5.72 -27.86 -12.78
C THR A 92 -6.03 -28.03 -14.28
N GLY A 93 -5.01 -28.15 -15.12
CA GLY A 93 -5.16 -28.40 -16.56
C GLY A 93 -6.00 -27.33 -17.29
N TRP A 94 -6.72 -27.75 -18.34
CA TRP A 94 -7.54 -26.86 -19.16
C TRP A 94 -8.73 -26.25 -18.43
N VAL A 95 -9.28 -26.95 -17.43
CA VAL A 95 -10.43 -26.47 -16.66
C VAL A 95 -10.03 -25.24 -15.83
N GLY A 96 -8.91 -25.31 -15.11
CA GLY A 96 -8.40 -24.17 -14.35
C GLY A 96 -8.07 -22.97 -15.24
N PHE A 97 -7.61 -23.19 -16.47
CA PHE A 97 -7.38 -22.10 -17.42
C PHE A 97 -8.67 -21.33 -17.76
N PHE A 98 -9.78 -22.03 -18.02
CA PHE A 98 -11.05 -21.36 -18.27
C PHE A 98 -11.58 -20.62 -17.04
N GLU A 99 -11.43 -21.20 -15.84
CA GLU A 99 -11.80 -20.54 -14.58
C GLU A 99 -11.02 -19.23 -14.38
N ALA A 100 -9.69 -19.27 -14.53
CA ALA A 100 -8.84 -18.09 -14.42
C ALA A 100 -9.13 -17.05 -15.51
N PHE A 101 -9.44 -17.49 -16.73
CA PHE A 101 -9.81 -16.59 -17.82
C PHE A 101 -11.12 -15.84 -17.54
N ILE A 102 -12.15 -16.56 -17.07
CA ILE A 102 -13.43 -15.95 -16.67
C ILE A 102 -13.21 -14.96 -15.52
N PHE A 103 -12.38 -15.33 -14.56
CA PHE A 103 -12.03 -14.48 -13.43
C PHE A 103 -11.36 -13.16 -13.87
N ILE A 104 -10.37 -13.23 -14.78
CA ILE A 104 -9.74 -12.04 -15.37
C ILE A 104 -10.77 -11.18 -16.13
N MET A 105 -11.74 -11.80 -16.82
CA MET A 105 -12.79 -11.04 -17.49
C MET A 105 -13.68 -10.29 -16.51
N PHE A 106 -14.00 -10.86 -15.34
CA PHE A 106 -14.71 -10.15 -14.28
C PHE A 106 -13.91 -8.96 -13.73
N LEU A 107 -12.60 -9.09 -13.56
CA LEU A 107 -11.72 -7.99 -13.17
C LEU A 107 -11.74 -6.84 -14.19
N LEU A 108 -11.59 -7.18 -15.47
CA LEU A 108 -11.64 -6.20 -16.56
C LEU A 108 -12.99 -5.50 -16.63
N LEU A 109 -14.10 -6.24 -16.46
CA LEU A 109 -15.45 -5.68 -16.48
C LEU A 109 -15.68 -4.71 -15.31
N SER A 110 -15.22 -5.10 -14.11
CA SER A 110 -15.32 -4.28 -12.89
C SER A 110 -14.51 -2.98 -13.02
N LEU A 111 -13.27 -3.08 -13.54
CA LEU A 111 -12.42 -1.93 -13.80
C LEU A 111 -13.04 -1.01 -14.87
N PHE A 112 -13.55 -1.58 -15.96
CA PHE A 112 -14.21 -0.82 -17.01
C PHE A 112 -15.43 -0.07 -16.48
N TYR A 113 -16.28 -0.72 -15.69
CA TYR A 113 -17.44 -0.09 -15.05
C TYR A 113 -17.04 1.11 -14.18
N LEU A 114 -15.98 0.96 -13.37
CA LEU A 114 -15.51 2.01 -12.48
C LEU A 114 -14.99 3.24 -13.24
N ILE A 115 -14.27 3.01 -14.34
CA ILE A 115 -13.80 4.07 -15.24
C ILE A 115 -15.02 4.79 -15.86
N ARG A 116 -16.06 4.06 -16.26
CA ARG A 116 -17.28 4.66 -16.85
C ARG A 116 -18.06 5.53 -15.86
N ILE A 117 -18.05 5.19 -14.58
CA ILE A 117 -18.69 5.98 -13.51
C ILE A 117 -17.92 7.26 -13.20
N LYS A 118 -16.72 7.44 -13.74
CA LYS A 118 -15.85 8.58 -13.40
C LYS A 118 -15.56 8.66 -11.90
N ALA A 119 -15.60 7.53 -11.19
CA ALA A 119 -15.24 7.46 -9.78
C ALA A 119 -13.78 7.89 -9.55
N LEU A 120 -12.93 7.76 -10.58
CA LEU A 120 -11.53 8.21 -10.58
C LEU A 120 -11.33 9.66 -11.07
N ASP A 121 -12.37 10.40 -11.48
CA ASP A 121 -12.17 11.79 -11.94
C ASP A 121 -11.83 12.69 -10.73
N TRP A 122 -10.57 13.07 -10.70
CA TRP A 122 -10.01 13.99 -9.70
C TRP A 122 -10.31 15.46 -10.05
N ALA A 123 -10.70 15.73 -11.29
CA ALA A 123 -11.05 17.06 -11.75
C ALA A 123 -12.40 17.49 -11.13
N TYR A 124 -12.31 18.37 -10.14
CA TYR A 124 -13.40 19.27 -9.78
C TYR A 124 -13.86 19.99 -11.07
N LYS A 125 -15.13 19.82 -11.43
CA LYS A 125 -15.80 20.72 -12.36
C LYS A 125 -17.00 21.31 -11.67
#